data_AF-A0A6I3N7R6-F1
#
_entry.id   AF-A0A6I3N7R6-F1
#
_cell.length_a   1.000
_cell.length_b   1.000
_cell.length_c   1.000
_cell.angle_alpha   90.00
_cell.angle_beta   90.00
_cell.angle_gamma   90.00
#
_symmetry.space_group_name_H-M   'P 1'
#
loop_
_entity.id
_entity.type
_entity.pdbx_description
1 polymer ?
#
loop_
_entity_poly.entity_id
_entity_poly.type
_entity_poly.pdbx_seq_one_letter_code
_entity_poly.pdbx_strand_id
1 'polypeptide(L)'
;MARTIKEIKADLTTQFMANSTLAAVYGFTVGDSFDAAFSKVSFESIWLYICAYCAYVIEVLFDTHKEEIDNIIVQLKPGGRTWHEGMAKGFMFGYSLVTDEDYYDITGLTDAQITAAHVVKYSAAVEKKGVVYIKVAGEDTSGNRQPITAAQQTAFEAYMKEIKYAGVVIEVVNSDPQYFRLSMTLYYDPMVLDANGMNLSDGTYPVTDAIKSFISNLKFNGEYRNASLVDTLQEIAGVVIPELHLSELSSDGVTWTPVDAKATPDSGYCKVYADADLNITYTAYQSISV
;
A
#
# COMPACT_ATOMS: atom_id res chain seq x y z
N MET A 1 -4.30 23.08 -1.85
CA MET A 1 -3.28 22.78 -2.89
C MET A 1 -2.33 23.95 -2.91
N ALA A 2 -1.14 23.72 -2.35
CA ALA A 2 -0.05 24.64 -2.27
C ALA A 2 0.33 25.11 -3.67
N ARG A 3 0.51 26.41 -3.80
CA ARG A 3 0.97 27.00 -5.05
C ARG A 3 2.41 26.58 -5.28
N THR A 4 2.85 26.55 -6.53
CA THR A 4 4.26 26.31 -6.85
C THR A 4 5.10 27.52 -6.43
N ILE A 5 6.39 27.28 -6.14
CA ILE A 5 7.35 28.35 -5.83
C ILE A 5 7.35 29.42 -6.93
N LYS A 6 7.15 29.02 -8.19
CA LYS A 6 7.09 29.92 -9.34
C LYS A 6 5.91 30.87 -9.27
N GLU A 7 4.73 30.38 -8.92
CA GLU A 7 3.51 31.19 -8.77
C GLU A 7 3.64 32.18 -7.61
N ILE A 8 4.15 31.72 -6.47
CA ILE A 8 4.37 32.58 -5.30
C ILE A 8 5.41 33.65 -5.60
N LYS A 9 6.52 33.30 -6.27
CA LYS A 9 7.54 34.27 -6.68
C LYS A 9 6.96 35.28 -7.68
N ALA A 10 6.11 34.86 -8.60
CA ALA A 10 5.45 35.76 -9.55
C ALA A 10 4.57 36.80 -8.84
N ASP A 11 3.76 36.37 -7.86
CA ASP A 11 2.97 37.29 -7.02
C ASP A 11 3.86 38.28 -6.26
N LEU A 12 4.95 37.80 -5.66
CA LEU A 12 5.90 38.64 -4.93
C LEU A 12 6.58 39.67 -5.85
N THR A 13 7.04 39.25 -7.03
CA THR A 13 7.65 40.16 -8.01
C THR A 13 6.65 41.19 -8.53
N THR A 14 5.38 40.80 -8.70
CA THR A 14 4.31 41.71 -9.13
C THR A 14 4.08 42.80 -8.07
N GLN A 15 4.00 42.43 -6.79
CA GLN A 15 3.87 43.41 -5.71
C GLN A 15 5.12 44.27 -5.53
N PHE A 16 6.31 43.71 -5.75
CA PHE A 16 7.57 44.45 -5.73
C PHE A 16 7.59 45.55 -6.81
N MET A 17 7.21 45.21 -8.04
CA MET A 17 7.17 46.16 -9.17
C MET A 17 6.01 47.15 -9.09
N ALA A 18 4.95 46.85 -8.32
CA ALA A 18 3.84 47.76 -8.06
C ALA A 18 4.14 48.84 -6.99
N ASN A 19 5.27 48.72 -6.28
CA ASN A 19 5.60 49.61 -5.17
C ASN A 19 6.32 50.88 -5.66
N SER A 20 5.69 52.04 -5.50
CA SER A 20 6.22 53.34 -5.93
C SER A 20 7.49 53.77 -5.19
N THR A 21 7.69 53.36 -3.94
CA THR A 21 8.90 53.64 -3.17
C THR A 21 10.09 52.85 -3.72
N LEU A 22 9.88 51.56 -4.03
CA LEU A 22 10.92 50.73 -4.64
C LEU A 22 11.25 51.21 -6.06
N ALA A 23 10.24 51.62 -6.83
CA ALA A 23 10.43 52.24 -8.14
C ALA A 23 11.33 53.48 -8.08
N ALA A 24 11.13 54.34 -7.07
CA ALA A 24 11.98 55.52 -6.86
C ALA A 24 13.42 55.18 -6.44
N VAL A 25 13.63 54.11 -5.67
CA VAL A 25 14.96 53.69 -5.20
C VAL A 25 15.77 53.02 -6.31
N TYR A 26 15.14 52.12 -7.08
CA TYR A 26 15.82 51.32 -8.10
C TYR A 26 15.73 51.91 -9.52
N GLY A 27 14.90 52.94 -9.72
CA GLY A 27 14.80 53.66 -10.99
C GLY A 27 13.99 52.94 -12.09
N PHE A 28 13.12 52.01 -11.74
CA PHE A 28 12.22 51.33 -12.67
C PHE A 28 10.83 52.00 -12.73
N THR A 29 10.06 51.75 -13.79
CA THR A 29 8.68 52.25 -13.89
C THR A 29 7.72 51.34 -13.12
N VAL A 30 6.81 51.91 -12.33
CA VAL A 30 5.81 51.11 -11.61
C VAL A 30 5.01 50.24 -12.59
N GLY A 31 4.97 48.93 -12.31
CA GLY A 31 4.29 47.94 -13.14
C GLY A 31 5.11 47.35 -14.30
N ASP A 32 6.39 47.72 -14.44
CA ASP A 32 7.29 47.06 -15.40
C ASP A 32 7.54 45.58 -15.05
N SER A 33 7.99 44.81 -16.04
CA SER A 33 8.41 43.42 -15.83
C SER A 33 9.64 43.34 -14.93
N PHE A 34 9.57 42.51 -13.88
CA PHE A 34 10.69 42.29 -12.97
C PHE A 34 11.95 41.77 -13.69
N ASP A 35 11.78 40.87 -14.67
CA ASP A 35 12.89 40.30 -15.46
C ASP A 35 13.52 41.32 -16.41
N ALA A 36 12.86 42.45 -16.68
CA ALA A 36 13.43 43.55 -17.45
C ALA A 36 14.29 44.48 -16.59
N ALA A 37 13.97 44.60 -15.29
CA ALA A 37 14.67 45.46 -14.34
C ALA A 37 15.80 44.73 -13.58
N PHE A 38 15.67 43.42 -13.35
CA PHE A 38 16.57 42.64 -12.52
C PHE A 38 17.04 41.34 -13.21
N SER A 39 18.30 40.98 -13.00
CA SER A 39 18.85 39.70 -13.44
C SER A 39 18.26 38.54 -12.63
N LYS A 40 18.18 37.35 -13.24
CA LYS A 40 17.74 36.12 -12.55
C LYS A 40 18.58 35.80 -11.31
N VAL A 41 19.85 36.20 -11.31
CA VAL A 41 20.80 36.00 -10.19
C VAL A 41 21.02 37.27 -9.36
N SER A 42 20.18 38.30 -9.52
CA SER A 42 20.27 39.50 -8.69
C SER A 42 19.95 39.18 -7.23
N PHE A 43 20.43 40.02 -6.32
CA PHE A 43 20.16 39.89 -4.90
C PHE A 43 18.64 39.88 -4.62
N GLU A 44 17.88 40.76 -5.27
CA GLU A 44 16.43 40.88 -5.16
C GLU A 44 15.74 39.59 -5.64
N SER A 45 16.17 39.04 -6.78
CA SER A 45 15.63 37.79 -7.32
C SER A 45 15.88 36.60 -6.38
N ILE A 46 17.07 36.54 -5.77
CA ILE A 46 17.43 35.49 -4.79
C ILE A 46 16.63 35.67 -3.50
N TRP A 47 16.52 36.91 -3.00
CA TRP A 47 15.77 37.21 -1.79
C TRP A 47 14.28 36.88 -1.93
N LEU A 48 13.64 37.34 -3.02
CA LEU A 48 12.24 37.01 -3.30
C LEU A 48 12.02 35.52 -3.52
N TYR A 49 13.02 34.80 -4.06
CA TYR A 49 12.98 33.34 -4.13
C TYR A 49 13.02 32.70 -2.74
N ILE A 50 13.89 33.16 -1.83
CA ILE A 50 13.93 32.66 -0.44
C ILE A 50 12.59 32.88 0.25
N CYS A 51 12.00 34.08 0.12
CA CYS A 51 10.67 34.37 0.66
C CYS A 51 9.59 33.46 0.05
N ALA A 52 9.61 33.26 -1.28
CA ALA A 52 8.69 32.36 -1.95
C ALA A 52 8.84 30.91 -1.48
N TYR A 53 10.06 30.46 -1.25
CA TYR A 53 10.35 29.12 -0.73
C TYR A 53 9.83 28.96 0.70
N CYS A 54 10.05 29.93 1.60
CA CYS A 54 9.50 29.88 2.95
C CYS A 54 7.97 29.82 2.95
N ALA A 55 7.31 30.64 2.11
CA ALA A 55 5.85 30.59 1.95
C ALA A 55 5.37 29.25 1.38
N TYR A 56 6.06 28.72 0.37
CA TYR A 56 5.78 27.40 -0.20
C TYR A 56 5.84 26.29 0.85
N VAL A 57 6.90 26.26 1.66
CA VAL A 57 7.04 25.26 2.73
C VAL A 57 5.87 25.33 3.72
N ILE A 58 5.43 26.53 4.10
CA ILE A 58 4.28 26.70 4.98
C ILE A 58 2.98 26.22 4.30
N GLU A 59 2.75 26.56 3.03
CA GLU A 59 1.58 26.08 2.29
C GLU A 59 1.55 24.55 2.17
N VAL A 60 2.71 23.92 1.90
CA VAL A 60 2.84 22.46 1.87
C VAL A 60 2.55 21.86 3.24
N LEU A 61 3.09 22.42 4.33
CA LEU A 61 2.81 21.95 5.68
C LEU A 61 1.31 22.01 6.02
N PHE A 62 0.60 23.07 5.62
CA PHE A 62 -0.84 23.17 5.84
C PHE A 62 -1.64 22.17 5.00
N ASP A 63 -1.25 21.95 3.75
CA ASP A 63 -1.90 20.93 2.91
C ASP A 63 -1.68 19.53 3.47
N THR A 64 -0.45 19.19 3.88
CA THR A 64 -0.14 17.91 4.53
C THR A 64 -0.91 17.75 5.83
N HIS A 65 -0.95 18.78 6.68
CA HIS A 65 -1.74 18.73 7.91
C HIS A 65 -3.23 18.55 7.64
N LYS A 66 -3.77 19.22 6.62
CA LYS A 66 -5.15 19.03 6.20
C LYS A 66 -5.42 17.60 5.74
N GLU A 67 -4.52 17.02 4.95
CA GLU A 67 -4.60 15.63 4.52
C GLU A 67 -4.56 14.65 5.71
N GLU A 68 -3.68 14.88 6.69
CA GLU A 68 -3.63 14.12 7.94
C GLU A 68 -4.95 14.20 8.71
N ILE A 69 -5.51 15.41 8.88
CA ILE A 69 -6.79 15.62 9.56
C ILE A 69 -7.94 14.96 8.79
N ASP A 70 -8.00 15.10 7.47
CA ASP A 70 -9.03 14.45 6.65
C ASP A 70 -8.94 12.92 6.77
N ASN A 71 -7.72 12.35 6.80
CA ASN A 71 -7.51 10.92 7.05
C ASN A 71 -7.97 10.50 8.45
N ILE A 72 -7.65 11.29 9.48
CA ILE A 72 -8.12 11.05 10.85
C ILE A 72 -9.64 11.12 10.91
N ILE A 73 -10.29 12.11 10.30
CA ILE A 73 -11.75 12.24 10.25
C ILE A 73 -12.38 11.04 9.55
N VAL A 74 -11.80 10.54 8.46
CA VAL A 74 -12.28 9.35 7.75
C VAL A 74 -12.16 8.09 8.62
N GLN A 75 -11.09 7.96 9.41
CA GLN A 75 -10.93 6.86 10.36
C GLN A 75 -11.85 7.00 11.57
N LEU A 76 -12.12 8.22 12.01
CA LEU A 76 -12.97 8.54 13.16
C LEU A 76 -14.46 8.45 12.87
N LYS A 77 -14.93 8.35 11.61
CA LYS A 77 -16.35 8.15 11.31
C LYS A 77 -16.78 6.78 11.86
N PRO A 78 -17.47 6.75 13.02
CA PRO A 78 -17.67 5.50 13.70
C PRO A 78 -18.62 4.60 12.89
N GLY A 79 -18.35 3.31 12.90
CA GLY A 79 -19.14 2.32 12.15
C GLY A 79 -18.80 2.21 10.66
N GLY A 80 -17.84 2.99 10.14
CA GLY A 80 -17.30 2.81 8.80
C GLY A 80 -16.39 1.58 8.67
N ARG A 81 -16.05 1.17 7.43
CA ARG A 81 -15.11 0.06 7.18
C ARG A 81 -13.72 0.31 7.76
N THR A 82 -13.20 1.51 7.55
CA THR A 82 -11.90 1.97 8.09
C THR A 82 -11.88 1.97 9.62
N TRP A 83 -13.00 2.34 10.24
CA TRP A 83 -13.15 2.27 11.68
C TRP A 83 -13.07 0.83 12.19
N HIS A 84 -13.85 -0.10 11.61
CA HIS A 84 -13.77 -1.53 11.99
C HIS A 84 -12.37 -2.12 11.78
N GLU A 85 -11.67 -1.72 10.73
CA GLU A 85 -10.27 -2.10 10.49
C GLU A 85 -9.34 -1.60 11.60
N GLY A 86 -9.45 -0.32 11.97
CA GLY A 86 -8.68 0.29 13.04
C GLY A 86 -8.96 -0.35 14.40
N MET A 87 -10.24 -0.55 14.73
CA MET A 87 -10.65 -1.23 15.97
C MET A 87 -10.13 -2.66 16.01
N ALA A 88 -10.14 -3.37 14.88
CA ALA A 88 -9.61 -4.72 14.81
C ALA A 88 -8.10 -4.78 15.10
N LYS A 89 -7.33 -3.83 14.55
CA LYS A 89 -5.88 -3.68 14.83
C LYS A 89 -5.60 -3.24 16.26
N GLY A 90 -6.50 -2.45 16.87
CA GLY A 90 -6.39 -1.97 18.25
C GLY A 90 -6.77 -2.99 19.31
N PHE A 91 -7.20 -4.19 18.93
CA PHE A 91 -7.58 -5.24 19.88
C PHE A 91 -6.39 -5.67 20.75
N MET A 92 -6.56 -5.57 22.07
CA MET A 92 -5.56 -5.98 23.06
C MET A 92 -5.99 -7.28 23.77
N PHE A 93 -5.34 -8.40 23.41
CA PHE A 93 -5.61 -9.70 24.00
C PHE A 93 -5.22 -9.75 25.49
N GLY A 94 -6.15 -10.19 26.34
CA GLY A 94 -5.96 -10.29 27.79
C GLY A 94 -6.30 -9.02 28.57
N TYR A 95 -6.78 -7.97 27.90
CA TYR A 95 -7.21 -6.72 28.50
C TYR A 95 -8.71 -6.50 28.24
N SER A 96 -9.39 -5.90 29.21
CA SER A 96 -10.79 -5.48 29.08
C SER A 96 -10.86 -4.02 28.67
N LEU A 97 -11.91 -3.67 27.92
CA LEU A 97 -12.24 -2.28 27.64
C LEU A 97 -12.62 -1.53 28.93
N VAL A 98 -12.47 -0.21 28.88
CA VAL A 98 -13.09 0.66 29.87
C VAL A 98 -14.62 0.54 29.72
N THR A 99 -15.33 0.49 30.85
CA THR A 99 -16.78 0.29 30.86
C THR A 99 -17.48 1.32 29.97
N ASP A 100 -18.33 0.83 29.06
CA ASP A 100 -19.12 1.62 28.10
C ASP A 100 -18.29 2.46 27.10
N GLU A 101 -17.00 2.16 26.95
CA GLU A 101 -16.09 2.85 26.05
C GLU A 101 -15.47 1.88 25.02
N ASP A 102 -14.87 2.44 23.97
CA ASP A 102 -14.25 1.68 22.88
C ASP A 102 -12.71 1.64 22.95
N TYR A 103 -12.12 2.06 24.08
CA TYR A 103 -10.67 2.08 24.31
C TYR A 103 -10.24 1.30 25.56
N TYR A 104 -8.95 0.97 25.61
CA TYR A 104 -8.29 0.30 26.72
C TYR A 104 -7.62 1.31 27.67
N ASP A 105 -7.66 1.04 28.98
CA ASP A 105 -6.80 1.74 29.94
C ASP A 105 -5.37 1.17 29.86
N ILE A 106 -4.47 1.98 29.31
CA ILE A 106 -3.04 1.64 29.16
C ILE A 106 -2.19 2.09 30.35
N THR A 107 -2.80 2.65 31.40
CA THR A 107 -2.08 3.15 32.57
C THR A 107 -1.30 2.02 33.24
N GLY A 108 0.01 2.18 33.35
CA GLY A 108 0.90 1.20 33.99
C GLY A 108 1.34 0.05 33.09
N LEU A 109 0.99 0.06 31.79
CA LEU A 109 1.55 -0.87 30.80
C LEU A 109 2.80 -0.29 30.15
N THR A 110 3.75 -1.17 29.86
CA THR A 110 4.93 -0.86 29.05
C THR A 110 4.60 -1.01 27.55
N ASP A 111 5.31 -0.28 26.68
CA ASP A 111 5.14 -0.39 25.23
C ASP A 111 5.30 -1.83 24.72
N ALA A 112 6.18 -2.62 25.36
CA ALA A 112 6.38 -4.03 25.05
C ALA A 112 5.14 -4.88 25.36
N GLN A 113 4.48 -4.63 26.50
CA GLN A 113 3.24 -5.32 26.87
C GLN A 113 2.09 -4.92 25.95
N ILE A 114 1.99 -3.63 25.61
CA ILE A 114 0.99 -3.13 24.66
C ILE A 114 1.18 -3.79 23.30
N THR A 115 2.41 -3.82 22.79
CA THR A 115 2.71 -4.41 21.48
C THR A 115 2.44 -5.92 21.44
N ALA A 116 2.70 -6.64 22.53
CA ALA A 116 2.41 -8.06 22.67
C ALA A 116 0.91 -8.36 22.78
N ALA A 117 0.14 -7.47 23.39
CA ALA A 117 -1.31 -7.59 23.49
C ALA A 117 -2.01 -7.36 22.14
N HIS A 118 -1.44 -6.51 21.27
CA HIS A 118 -1.94 -6.30 19.91
C HIS A 118 -1.63 -7.50 19.01
N VAL A 119 -2.48 -8.52 19.08
CA VAL A 119 -2.30 -9.80 18.37
C VAL A 119 -2.69 -9.72 16.89
N VAL A 120 -3.59 -8.81 16.52
CA VAL A 120 -4.01 -8.57 15.13
C VAL A 120 -3.06 -7.55 14.51
N LYS A 121 -2.20 -7.99 13.58
CA LYS A 121 -1.27 -7.10 12.85
C LYS A 121 -1.85 -6.63 11.52
N TYR A 122 -2.69 -7.45 10.92
CA TYR A 122 -3.34 -7.16 9.66
C TYR A 122 -4.85 -7.29 9.82
N SER A 123 -5.59 -6.31 9.32
CA SER A 123 -7.04 -6.34 9.28
C SER A 123 -7.56 -5.69 8.02
N ALA A 124 -8.75 -6.10 7.60
CA ALA A 124 -9.50 -5.46 6.53
C ALA A 124 -11.00 -5.69 6.73
N ALA A 125 -11.81 -4.65 6.57
CA ALA A 125 -13.26 -4.74 6.64
C ALA A 125 -13.87 -4.70 5.23
N VAL A 126 -14.64 -5.73 4.88
CA VAL A 126 -15.35 -5.84 3.60
C VAL A 126 -16.83 -6.03 3.86
N GLU A 127 -17.68 -5.20 3.25
CA GLU A 127 -19.12 -5.33 3.35
C GLU A 127 -19.67 -6.10 2.14
N LYS A 128 -20.44 -7.16 2.39
CA LYS A 128 -21.10 -7.95 1.34
C LYS A 128 -22.45 -8.42 1.82
N LYS A 129 -23.50 -8.09 1.06
CA LYS A 129 -24.90 -8.51 1.34
C LYS A 129 -25.39 -8.14 2.76
N GLY A 130 -24.99 -6.98 3.27
CA GLY A 130 -25.41 -6.49 4.60
C GLY A 130 -24.66 -7.11 5.79
N VAL A 131 -23.57 -7.85 5.54
CA VAL A 131 -22.66 -8.38 6.55
C VAL A 131 -21.30 -7.72 6.39
N VAL A 132 -20.70 -7.29 7.51
CA VAL A 132 -19.34 -6.75 7.58
C VAL A 132 -18.39 -7.90 7.92
N TYR A 133 -17.62 -8.35 6.94
CA TYR A 133 -16.57 -9.35 7.10
C TYR A 133 -15.29 -8.65 7.56
N ILE A 134 -14.80 -9.01 8.74
CA ILE A 134 -13.54 -8.50 9.28
C ILE A 134 -12.51 -9.60 9.12
N LYS A 135 -11.68 -9.46 8.09
CA LYS A 135 -10.53 -10.34 7.85
C LYS A 135 -9.42 -9.94 8.79
N VAL A 136 -8.83 -10.90 9.50
CA VAL A 136 -7.74 -10.64 10.45
C VAL A 136 -6.60 -11.64 10.24
N ALA A 137 -5.38 -11.18 10.46
CA ALA A 137 -4.21 -12.04 10.58
C ALA A 137 -3.24 -11.47 11.62
N GLY A 138 -2.59 -12.38 12.33
CA GLY A 138 -1.40 -12.11 13.11
C GLY A 138 -0.13 -12.25 12.27
N GLU A 139 0.99 -12.33 12.98
CA GLU A 139 2.31 -12.51 12.39
C GLU A 139 3.07 -13.58 13.17
N ASP A 140 3.88 -14.37 12.49
CA ASP A 140 4.79 -15.32 13.12
C ASP A 140 6.10 -14.63 13.55
N THR A 141 6.97 -15.38 14.22
CA THR A 141 8.28 -14.86 14.66
C THR A 141 9.21 -14.50 13.51
N SER A 142 8.89 -14.89 12.28
CA SER A 142 9.65 -14.65 11.06
C SER A 142 9.03 -13.55 10.19
N GLY A 143 7.97 -12.88 10.65
CA GLY A 143 7.30 -11.81 9.91
C GLY A 143 6.25 -12.29 8.90
N ASN A 144 5.93 -13.59 8.85
CA ASN A 144 4.92 -14.11 7.94
C ASN A 144 3.52 -14.00 8.53
N ARG A 145 2.55 -13.68 7.67
CA ARG A 145 1.14 -13.61 8.04
C ARG A 145 0.62 -14.99 8.40
N GLN A 146 -0.08 -15.07 9.52
CA GLN A 146 -0.72 -16.30 9.99
C GLN A 146 -2.05 -16.01 10.69
N PRO A 147 -2.96 -16.99 10.80
CA PRO A 147 -4.15 -16.84 11.61
C PRO A 147 -3.80 -16.55 13.08
N ILE A 148 -4.65 -15.79 13.76
CA ILE A 148 -4.59 -15.69 15.22
C ILE A 148 -5.06 -17.02 15.85
N THR A 149 -4.62 -17.31 17.06
CA THR A 149 -5.01 -18.55 17.77
C THR A 149 -6.52 -18.59 18.06
N ALA A 150 -7.09 -19.79 18.23
CA ALA A 150 -8.51 -19.94 18.53
C ALA A 150 -8.95 -19.17 19.80
N ALA A 151 -8.11 -19.16 20.85
CA ALA A 151 -8.38 -18.40 22.07
C ALA A 151 -8.40 -16.88 21.83
N GLN A 152 -7.46 -16.38 21.01
CA GLN A 152 -7.44 -14.98 20.59
C GLN A 152 -8.66 -14.63 19.74
N GLN A 153 -9.07 -15.52 18.83
CA GLN A 153 -10.26 -15.33 18.00
C GLN A 153 -11.54 -15.23 18.86
N THR A 154 -11.72 -16.12 19.83
CA THR A 154 -12.90 -16.04 20.73
C THR A 154 -12.95 -14.72 21.49
N ALA A 155 -11.81 -14.27 22.01
CA ALA A 155 -11.72 -12.98 22.71
C ALA A 155 -11.96 -11.80 21.75
N PHE A 156 -11.43 -11.88 20.53
CA PHE A 156 -11.62 -10.87 19.49
C PHE A 156 -13.09 -10.75 19.05
N GLU A 157 -13.78 -11.87 18.84
CA GLU A 157 -15.20 -11.88 18.51
C GLU A 157 -16.07 -11.27 19.60
N ALA A 158 -15.73 -11.52 20.88
CA ALA A 158 -16.40 -10.89 22.01
C ALA A 158 -16.19 -9.37 22.02
N TYR A 159 -14.95 -8.91 21.84
CA TYR A 159 -14.59 -7.50 21.71
C TYR A 159 -15.34 -6.82 20.55
N MET A 160 -15.29 -7.38 19.34
CA MET A 160 -15.99 -6.82 18.19
C MET A 160 -17.51 -6.77 18.39
N LYS A 161 -18.09 -7.71 19.15
CA LYS A 161 -19.51 -7.71 19.50
C LYS A 161 -19.87 -6.64 20.54
N GLU A 162 -18.93 -6.27 21.40
CA GLU A 162 -19.10 -5.22 22.41
C GLU A 162 -19.07 -3.82 21.77
N ILE A 163 -18.09 -3.56 20.90
CA ILE A 163 -17.91 -2.24 20.28
C ILE A 163 -18.84 -1.97 19.08
N LYS A 164 -19.45 -3.00 18.49
CA LYS A 164 -20.24 -2.81 17.27
C LYS A 164 -21.50 -1.98 17.51
N TYR A 165 -21.92 -1.29 16.45
CA TYR A 165 -23.22 -0.65 16.41
C TYR A 165 -24.36 -1.69 16.36
N ALA A 166 -25.45 -1.37 17.05
CA ALA A 166 -26.67 -2.17 17.00
C ALA A 166 -27.17 -2.31 15.54
N GLY A 167 -27.59 -3.52 15.18
CA GLY A 167 -28.05 -3.85 13.83
C GLY A 167 -26.95 -4.24 12.83
N VAL A 168 -25.67 -4.02 13.14
CA VAL A 168 -24.56 -4.50 12.30
C VAL A 168 -24.27 -5.98 12.57
N VAL A 169 -24.27 -6.78 11.51
CA VAL A 169 -23.83 -8.18 11.54
C VAL A 169 -22.36 -8.21 11.15
N ILE A 170 -21.51 -8.71 12.07
CA ILE A 170 -20.08 -8.84 11.87
C ILE A 170 -19.74 -10.32 11.80
N GLU A 171 -18.96 -10.71 10.80
CA GLU A 171 -18.35 -12.04 10.69
C GLU A 171 -16.83 -11.89 10.66
N VAL A 172 -16.14 -12.61 11.54
CA VAL A 172 -14.68 -12.60 11.60
C VAL A 172 -14.14 -13.69 10.69
N VAL A 173 -13.20 -13.32 9.81
CA VAL A 173 -12.49 -14.27 8.94
C VAL A 173 -11.06 -14.38 9.45
N ASN A 174 -10.79 -15.48 10.14
CA ASN A 174 -9.48 -15.88 10.62
C ASN A 174 -9.14 -17.24 10.01
N SER A 175 -8.51 -17.22 8.84
CA SER A 175 -8.23 -18.41 8.03
C SER A 175 -6.79 -18.42 7.54
N ASP A 176 -6.29 -19.62 7.23
CA ASP A 176 -5.00 -19.81 6.59
C ASP A 176 -4.91 -19.06 5.25
N PRO A 177 -3.68 -18.74 4.78
CA PRO A 177 -3.50 -18.15 3.47
C PRO A 177 -4.15 -19.01 2.39
N GLN A 178 -4.84 -18.37 1.44
CA GLN A 178 -5.39 -19.12 0.30
C GLN A 178 -4.26 -19.67 -0.56
N TYR A 179 -4.48 -20.86 -1.10
CA TYR A 179 -3.58 -21.50 -2.03
C TYR A 179 -3.61 -20.75 -3.36
N PHE A 180 -2.44 -20.52 -3.94
CA PHE A 180 -2.28 -19.96 -5.28
C PHE A 180 -1.50 -20.94 -6.15
N ARG A 181 -2.00 -21.18 -7.37
CA ARG A 181 -1.30 -21.94 -8.40
C ARG A 181 -1.47 -21.27 -9.76
N LEU A 182 -0.55 -21.55 -10.68
CA LEU A 182 -0.64 -21.07 -12.05
C LEU A 182 -0.13 -22.08 -13.07
N SER A 183 -0.53 -21.87 -14.32
CA SER A 183 0.12 -22.46 -15.49
C SER A 183 0.48 -21.39 -16.50
N MET A 184 1.69 -21.47 -17.06
CA MET A 184 2.17 -20.51 -18.04
C MET A 184 3.22 -21.10 -18.98
N THR A 185 3.35 -20.48 -20.16
CA THR A 185 4.51 -20.67 -21.03
C THR A 185 5.42 -19.45 -20.91
N LEU A 186 6.69 -19.69 -20.66
CA LEU A 186 7.70 -18.65 -20.60
C LEU A 186 8.65 -18.78 -21.79
N TYR A 187 8.62 -17.80 -22.69
CA TYR A 187 9.63 -17.69 -23.73
C TYR A 187 10.84 -16.94 -23.16
N TYR A 188 12.00 -17.58 -23.16
CA TYR A 188 13.21 -17.07 -22.50
C TYR A 188 14.38 -16.89 -23.47
N ASP A 189 15.33 -16.03 -23.10
CA ASP A 189 16.63 -15.91 -23.75
C ASP A 189 17.57 -17.02 -23.26
N PRO A 190 17.95 -17.99 -24.12
CA PRO A 190 18.81 -19.10 -23.75
C PRO A 190 20.26 -18.70 -23.44
N MET A 191 20.64 -17.44 -23.64
CA MET A 191 21.92 -16.91 -23.17
C MET A 191 21.90 -16.52 -21.68
N VAL A 192 20.71 -16.38 -21.09
CA VAL A 192 20.53 -15.93 -19.70
C VAL A 192 19.93 -17.02 -18.82
N LEU A 193 18.90 -17.72 -19.30
CA LEU A 193 18.22 -18.80 -18.57
C LEU A 193 18.44 -20.16 -19.25
N ASP A 194 18.40 -21.24 -18.48
CA ASP A 194 18.40 -22.60 -19.00
C ASP A 194 16.97 -23.11 -19.30
N ALA A 195 16.87 -24.34 -19.81
CA ALA A 195 15.58 -24.97 -20.14
C ALA A 195 14.68 -25.28 -18.93
N ASN A 196 15.17 -25.07 -17.70
CA ASN A 196 14.42 -25.23 -16.46
C ASN A 196 14.13 -23.88 -15.78
N GLY A 197 14.49 -22.76 -16.42
CA GLY A 197 14.33 -21.42 -15.86
C GLY A 197 15.40 -21.03 -14.84
N MET A 198 16.49 -21.78 -14.75
CA MET A 198 17.62 -21.45 -13.90
C MET A 198 18.48 -20.39 -14.59
N ASN A 199 18.86 -19.35 -13.86
CA ASN A 199 19.80 -18.36 -14.36
C ASN A 199 21.20 -18.98 -14.49
N LEU A 200 21.78 -18.86 -15.69
CA LEU A 200 23.06 -19.48 -16.04
C LEU A 200 24.26 -18.89 -15.28
N SER A 201 24.14 -17.67 -14.75
CA SER A 201 25.24 -16.96 -14.07
C SER A 201 25.31 -17.25 -12.57
N ASP A 202 24.16 -17.38 -11.90
CA ASP A 202 24.10 -17.50 -10.43
C ASP A 202 23.37 -18.76 -9.92
N GLY A 203 22.75 -19.55 -10.82
CA GLY A 203 22.05 -20.78 -10.46
C GLY A 203 20.71 -20.56 -9.73
N THR A 204 20.18 -19.33 -9.72
CA THR A 204 18.88 -19.00 -9.11
C THR A 204 17.71 -19.32 -10.04
N TYR A 205 16.48 -19.31 -9.51
CA TYR A 205 15.25 -19.50 -10.30
C TYR A 205 14.43 -18.20 -10.30
N PRO A 206 14.88 -17.15 -11.01
CA PRO A 206 14.36 -15.79 -10.84
C PRO A 206 12.86 -15.69 -11.12
N VAL A 207 12.33 -16.48 -12.05
CA VAL A 207 10.88 -16.48 -12.39
C VAL A 207 10.06 -17.07 -11.25
N THR A 208 10.44 -18.25 -10.75
CA THR A 208 9.77 -18.90 -9.61
C THR A 208 9.83 -18.04 -8.37
N ASP A 209 11.00 -17.46 -8.07
CA ASP A 209 11.22 -16.61 -6.91
C ASP A 209 10.41 -15.30 -7.00
N ALA A 210 10.34 -14.70 -8.20
CA ALA A 210 9.52 -13.52 -8.44
C ALA A 210 8.02 -13.80 -8.27
N ILE A 211 7.51 -14.95 -8.74
CA ILE A 211 6.10 -15.33 -8.52
C ILE A 211 5.81 -15.47 -7.03
N LYS A 212 6.64 -16.23 -6.30
CA LYS A 212 6.46 -16.42 -4.84
C LYS A 212 6.50 -15.09 -4.09
N SER A 213 7.48 -14.26 -4.41
CA SER A 213 7.65 -12.92 -3.83
C SER A 213 6.46 -12.00 -4.14
N PHE A 214 5.99 -12.00 -5.38
CA PHE A 214 4.83 -11.21 -5.79
C PHE A 214 3.59 -11.57 -4.96
N ILE A 215 3.34 -12.88 -4.82
CA ILE A 215 2.19 -13.39 -4.06
C ILE A 215 2.32 -13.10 -2.56
N SER A 216 3.49 -13.32 -1.95
CA SER A 216 3.69 -13.07 -0.52
C SER A 216 3.63 -11.59 -0.15
N ASN A 217 4.04 -10.70 -1.07
CA ASN A 217 4.11 -9.26 -0.84
C ASN A 217 2.82 -8.50 -1.19
N LEU A 218 1.77 -9.18 -1.66
CA LEU A 218 0.47 -8.56 -1.83
C LEU A 218 0.03 -7.90 -0.52
N LYS A 219 -0.51 -6.68 -0.60
CA LYS A 219 -1.10 -6.00 0.57
C LYS A 219 -2.19 -6.90 1.18
N PHE A 220 -2.40 -6.81 2.49
CA PHE A 220 -3.50 -7.56 3.13
C PHE A 220 -4.85 -7.08 2.55
N ASN A 221 -5.71 -8.04 2.21
CA ASN A 221 -6.91 -7.84 1.40
C ASN A 221 -6.65 -7.16 0.04
N GLY A 222 -5.43 -7.32 -0.48
CA GLY A 222 -5.02 -6.83 -1.79
C GLY A 222 -5.63 -7.65 -2.92
N GLU A 223 -5.83 -6.98 -4.06
CA GLU A 223 -6.30 -7.63 -5.28
C GLU A 223 -5.11 -8.16 -6.08
N TYR A 224 -5.05 -9.49 -6.24
CA TYR A 224 -4.19 -10.13 -7.21
C TYR A 224 -4.71 -9.83 -8.63
N ARG A 225 -3.80 -9.53 -9.56
CA ARG A 225 -4.11 -9.23 -10.97
C ARG A 225 -3.17 -9.99 -11.89
N ASN A 226 -3.72 -10.68 -12.88
CA ASN A 226 -2.96 -11.44 -13.88
C ASN A 226 -1.96 -10.55 -14.63
N ALA A 227 -2.42 -9.36 -15.07
CA ALA A 227 -1.59 -8.40 -15.78
C ALA A 227 -0.40 -7.93 -14.93
N SER A 228 -0.62 -7.60 -13.66
CA SER A 228 0.46 -7.12 -12.78
C SER A 228 1.52 -8.18 -12.49
N LEU A 229 1.13 -9.47 -12.43
CA LEU A 229 2.10 -10.56 -12.35
C LEU A 229 2.91 -10.64 -13.65
N VAL A 230 2.25 -10.62 -14.81
CA VAL A 230 2.91 -10.64 -16.12
C VAL A 230 3.89 -9.48 -16.26
N ASP A 231 3.48 -8.26 -15.90
CA ASP A 231 4.33 -7.06 -15.93
C ASP A 231 5.58 -7.25 -15.05
N THR A 232 5.41 -7.79 -13.83
CA THR A 232 6.53 -8.08 -12.92
C THR A 232 7.50 -9.09 -13.53
N LEU A 233 7.00 -10.11 -14.22
CA LEU A 233 7.86 -11.13 -14.85
C LEU A 233 8.61 -10.60 -16.08
N GLN A 234 8.05 -9.63 -16.80
CA GLN A 234 8.71 -9.00 -17.95
C GLN A 234 9.95 -8.18 -17.57
N GLU A 235 10.06 -7.76 -16.31
CA GLU A 235 11.24 -7.03 -15.82
C GLU A 235 12.45 -7.95 -15.55
N ILE A 236 12.24 -9.27 -15.54
CA ILE A 236 13.30 -10.24 -15.23
C ILE A 236 14.22 -10.43 -16.44
N ALA A 237 15.52 -10.27 -16.21
CA ALA A 237 16.53 -10.54 -17.22
C ALA A 237 16.42 -11.99 -17.75
N GLY A 238 16.31 -12.12 -19.06
CA GLY A 238 16.15 -13.41 -19.74
C GLY A 238 14.70 -13.85 -19.96
N VAL A 239 13.71 -13.12 -19.44
CA VAL A 239 12.29 -13.33 -19.82
C VAL A 239 11.98 -12.48 -21.06
N VAL A 240 11.46 -13.12 -22.11
CA VAL A 240 11.05 -12.43 -23.35
C VAL A 240 9.53 -12.32 -23.44
N ILE A 241 8.82 -13.43 -23.26
CA ILE A 241 7.33 -13.46 -23.29
C ILE A 241 6.82 -14.35 -22.17
N PRO A 242 6.24 -13.78 -21.10
CA PRO A 242 5.48 -14.52 -20.11
C PRO A 242 4.01 -14.64 -20.56
N GLU A 243 3.63 -15.83 -21.05
CA GLU A 243 2.26 -16.15 -21.47
C GLU A 243 1.54 -16.91 -20.34
N LEU A 244 0.79 -16.17 -19.52
CA LEU A 244 -0.02 -16.75 -18.45
C LEU A 244 -1.29 -17.40 -19.03
N HIS A 245 -1.45 -18.71 -18.84
CA HIS A 245 -2.61 -19.45 -19.32
C HIS A 245 -3.73 -19.51 -18.29
N LEU A 246 -3.36 -19.81 -17.04
CA LEU A 246 -4.30 -19.97 -15.95
C LEU A 246 -3.65 -19.56 -14.63
N SER A 247 -4.42 -18.89 -13.79
CA SER A 247 -4.09 -18.73 -12.38
C SER A 247 -5.34 -19.04 -11.57
N GLU A 248 -5.18 -19.73 -10.46
CA GLU A 248 -6.28 -20.22 -9.65
C GLU A 248 -6.00 -19.96 -8.16
N LEU A 249 -7.08 -19.71 -7.43
CA LEU A 249 -7.08 -19.64 -5.98
C LEU A 249 -7.90 -20.79 -5.39
N SER A 250 -7.51 -21.24 -4.21
CA SER A 250 -8.26 -22.22 -3.44
C SER A 250 -8.21 -21.93 -1.95
N SER A 251 -9.32 -22.18 -1.25
CA SER A 251 -9.38 -22.09 0.21
C SER A 251 -8.92 -23.37 0.91
N ASP A 252 -8.95 -24.52 0.23
CA ASP A 252 -8.71 -25.85 0.79
C ASP A 252 -7.58 -26.62 0.09
N GLY A 253 -7.04 -26.09 -1.01
CA GLY A 253 -6.05 -26.75 -1.86
C GLY A 253 -6.64 -27.85 -2.75
N VAL A 254 -7.96 -28.05 -2.72
CA VAL A 254 -8.67 -29.12 -3.44
C VAL A 254 -9.60 -28.54 -4.51
N THR A 255 -10.41 -27.55 -4.13
CA THR A 255 -11.35 -26.88 -5.03
C THR A 255 -10.71 -25.59 -5.52
N TRP A 256 -10.39 -25.56 -6.81
CA TRP A 256 -9.69 -24.44 -7.44
C TRP A 256 -10.65 -23.58 -8.25
N THR A 257 -10.55 -22.27 -8.07
CA THR A 257 -11.34 -21.28 -8.79
C THR A 257 -10.43 -20.48 -9.70
N PRO A 258 -10.68 -20.46 -11.03
CA PRO A 258 -9.95 -19.63 -11.96
C PRO A 258 -10.06 -18.15 -11.63
N VAL A 259 -8.95 -17.43 -11.74
CA VAL A 259 -8.89 -15.98 -11.64
C VAL A 259 -9.11 -15.38 -13.03
N ASP A 260 -10.30 -14.79 -13.22
CA ASP A 260 -10.62 -14.01 -14.41
C ASP A 260 -10.13 -12.57 -14.24
N ALA A 261 -8.93 -12.31 -14.79
CA ALA A 261 -8.15 -11.07 -14.70
C ALA A 261 -7.68 -10.65 -13.29
N LYS A 262 -8.53 -10.77 -12.26
CA LYS A 262 -8.23 -10.35 -10.89
C LYS A 262 -9.05 -11.08 -9.83
N ALA A 263 -8.48 -11.22 -8.62
CA ALA A 263 -9.17 -11.78 -7.46
C ALA A 263 -8.66 -11.19 -6.16
N THR A 264 -9.53 -11.06 -5.17
CA THR A 264 -9.15 -10.71 -3.80
C THR A 264 -9.28 -11.94 -2.92
N PRO A 265 -8.21 -12.38 -2.24
CA PRO A 265 -8.29 -13.55 -1.39
C PRO A 265 -9.32 -13.41 -0.26
N ASP A 266 -10.12 -14.43 -0.01
CA ASP A 266 -11.15 -14.43 1.04
C ASP A 266 -10.52 -14.39 2.44
N SER A 267 -9.38 -15.07 2.66
CA SER A 267 -8.60 -14.96 3.90
C SER A 267 -7.81 -13.65 4.01
N GLY A 268 -7.79 -12.83 2.95
CA GLY A 268 -7.07 -11.57 2.87
C GLY A 268 -5.64 -11.69 2.35
N TYR A 269 -5.11 -12.89 2.19
CA TYR A 269 -3.76 -13.15 1.70
C TYR A 269 -3.67 -14.55 1.09
N CYS A 270 -2.66 -14.78 0.26
CA CYS A 270 -2.44 -16.06 -0.38
C CYS A 270 -0.96 -16.45 -0.36
N LYS A 271 -0.70 -17.73 -0.64
CA LYS A 271 0.62 -18.33 -0.62
C LYS A 271 0.74 -19.41 -1.70
N VAL A 272 1.92 -19.49 -2.29
CA VAL A 272 2.35 -20.66 -3.07
C VAL A 272 2.89 -21.70 -2.10
N TYR A 273 2.26 -22.88 -2.02
CA TYR A 273 2.61 -23.89 -1.02
C TYR A 273 3.69 -24.84 -1.51
N ALA A 274 3.67 -25.20 -2.80
CA ALA A 274 4.67 -26.07 -3.41
C ALA A 274 5.14 -25.52 -4.75
N ASP A 275 6.38 -25.83 -5.14
CA ASP A 275 6.90 -25.47 -6.46
C ASP A 275 6.10 -26.12 -7.60
N ALA A 276 5.50 -27.28 -7.33
CA ALA A 276 4.60 -27.96 -8.25
C ALA A 276 3.28 -27.20 -8.52
N ASP A 277 2.91 -26.23 -7.67
CA ASP A 277 1.77 -25.33 -7.92
C ASP A 277 2.10 -24.31 -9.04
N LEU A 278 3.37 -24.18 -9.42
CA LEU A 278 3.83 -23.31 -10.50
C LEU A 278 4.17 -24.15 -11.73
N ASN A 279 3.17 -24.41 -12.57
CA ASN A 279 3.38 -25.16 -13.81
C ASN A 279 3.91 -24.25 -14.93
N ILE A 280 5.23 -24.10 -15.00
CA ILE A 280 5.91 -23.22 -15.96
C ILE A 280 6.56 -24.07 -17.05
N THR A 281 6.13 -23.88 -18.30
CA THR A 281 6.76 -24.47 -19.48
C THR A 281 7.75 -23.48 -20.09
N TYR A 282 9.03 -23.81 -20.12
CA TYR A 282 10.08 -22.96 -20.68
C TYR A 282 10.33 -23.27 -22.16
N THR A 283 10.22 -22.25 -23.01
CA THR A 283 10.49 -22.36 -24.45
C THR A 283 11.57 -21.36 -24.85
N ALA A 284 12.65 -21.82 -25.49
CA ALA A 284 13.69 -20.90 -25.95
C ALA A 284 13.12 -19.95 -27.02
N TYR A 285 13.28 -18.64 -26.83
CA TYR A 285 12.84 -17.65 -27.79
C TYR A 285 13.79 -17.62 -29.00
N GLN A 286 13.25 -17.82 -30.19
CA GLN A 286 13.99 -17.69 -31.44
C GLN A 286 13.52 -16.43 -32.17
N SER A 287 14.39 -15.42 -32.24
CA SER A 287 14.14 -14.28 -33.13
C SER A 287 14.31 -14.72 -34.58
N ILE A 288 13.31 -14.46 -35.42
CA ILE A 288 13.48 -14.56 -36.86
C ILE A 288 14.40 -13.41 -37.26
N SER A 289 15.63 -13.73 -37.66
CA SER A 289 16.52 -12.74 -38.27
C SER A 289 15.89 -12.32 -39.60
N VAL A 290 15.43 -11.07 -39.68
CA VAL A 290 14.93 -10.45 -40.93
C VAL A 290 16.10 -9.95 -41.75
#